data_AF-A0AA35W5R5-F1
#
_entry.id   AF-A0AA35W5R5-F1
#
_cell.length_a   1.000
_cell.length_b   1.000
_cell.length_c   1.000
_cell.angle_alpha   90.00
_cell.angle_beta   90.00
_cell.angle_gamma   90.00
#
_symmetry.space_group_name_H-M   'P 1'
#
loop_
_entity.id
_entity.type
_entity.pdbx_description
1 polymer ?
#
loop_
_entity_poly.entity_id
_entity_poly.type
_entity_poly.pdbx_seq_one_letter_code
_entity_poly.pdbx_strand_id
1 'polypeptide(L)'
;MPKKTLDVQVTTLDAVLEFSIEAKSNGKQLFEQVTRTIGLREVWYFGLRFTDNKGYTSWLRSDKKVVDQNIKLQERQPIQFHFKVKFYPEDVSEELVQELTQHLFYLQVKEAVLSEDIYCSPEASVLLASYAIQAEYGDYDPDIYQPGFLSNERLLPKRVRCNLRLSCKFVCAYSP
;
A
#
# COMPACT_ATOMS: atom_id res chain seq x y z
N MET A 1 5.83 34.98 -19.05
CA MET A 1 6.91 34.18 -18.43
C MET A 1 6.49 32.72 -18.45
N PRO A 2 7.33 31.77 -18.89
CA PRO A 2 6.98 30.35 -18.86
C PRO A 2 6.75 29.93 -17.41
N LYS A 3 5.59 29.31 -17.13
CA LYS A 3 5.31 28.76 -15.81
C LYS A 3 6.28 27.61 -15.56
N LYS A 4 7.14 27.73 -14.55
CA LYS A 4 8.04 26.64 -14.17
C LYS A 4 7.17 25.49 -13.64
N THR A 5 7.12 24.40 -14.38
CA THR A 5 6.44 23.16 -14.01
C THR A 5 7.43 22.19 -13.37
N LEU A 6 6.89 21.26 -12.59
CA LEU A 6 7.62 20.21 -11.90
C LEU A 6 6.90 18.90 -12.18
N ASP A 7 7.67 17.89 -12.59
CA ASP A 7 7.13 16.56 -12.79
C ASP A 7 7.13 15.80 -11.46
N VAL A 8 6.03 15.11 -11.21
CA VAL A 8 5.71 14.45 -9.95
C VAL A 8 5.18 13.07 -10.25
N GLN A 9 5.73 12.07 -9.58
CA GLN A 9 5.24 10.70 -9.62
C GLN A 9 4.65 10.36 -8.25
N VAL A 10 3.42 9.83 -8.27
CA VAL A 10 2.68 9.42 -7.09
C VAL A 10 2.40 7.92 -7.20
N THR A 11 3.01 7.15 -6.31
CA THR A 11 2.82 5.70 -6.23
C THR A 11 1.75 5.41 -5.19
N THR A 12 0.62 4.84 -5.63
CA THR A 12 -0.39 4.24 -4.75
C THR A 12 0.04 2.80 -4.42
N LEU A 13 -0.85 1.98 -3.85
CA LEU A 13 -0.53 0.58 -3.52
C LEU A 13 -0.67 -0.35 -4.73
N ASP A 14 -1.39 0.10 -5.76
CA ASP A 14 -1.81 -0.65 -6.94
C ASP A 14 -1.48 0.05 -8.27
N ALA A 15 -1.07 1.32 -8.25
CA ALA A 15 -0.84 2.12 -9.44
C ALA A 15 0.30 3.14 -9.26
N VAL A 16 0.82 3.61 -10.39
CA VAL A 16 1.77 4.72 -10.47
C VAL A 16 1.14 5.81 -11.32
N LEU A 17 1.07 7.02 -10.79
CA LEU A 17 0.45 8.18 -11.43
C LEU A 17 1.51 9.25 -11.67
N GLU A 18 1.47 9.89 -12.83
CA GLU A 18 2.40 10.96 -13.20
C GLU A 18 1.64 12.26 -13.45
N PHE A 19 2.14 13.34 -12.86
CA PHE A 19 1.53 14.66 -12.93
C PHE A 19 2.59 15.73 -13.18
N SER A 20 2.26 16.76 -13.94
CA SER A 20 3.03 18.00 -14.00
C SER A 20 2.31 19.09 -13.22
N ILE A 21 2.94 19.60 -12.16
CA ILE A 21 2.37 20.66 -11.31
C ILE A 21 3.12 21.98 -11.49
N GLU A 22 2.45 23.11 -11.22
CA GLU A 22 3.13 24.40 -11.19
C GLU A 22 4.01 24.50 -9.93
N ALA A 23 5.19 25.14 -10.02
CA ALA A 23 6.10 25.28 -8.86
C ALA A 23 5.51 26.03 -7.66
N LYS A 24 4.44 26.82 -7.88
CA LYS A 24 3.70 27.51 -6.83
C LYS A 24 2.62 26.65 -6.15
N SER A 25 2.40 25.42 -6.63
CA SER A 25 1.33 24.55 -6.13
C SER A 25 1.59 24.15 -4.69
N ASN A 26 0.55 24.16 -3.88
CA ASN A 26 0.61 23.68 -2.49
C ASN A 26 0.30 22.19 -2.41
N GLY A 27 0.60 21.59 -1.24
CA GLY A 27 0.37 20.16 -1.04
C GLY A 27 -1.11 19.78 -1.16
N LYS A 28 -2.03 20.69 -0.81
CA LYS A 28 -3.48 20.48 -0.98
C LYS A 28 -3.85 20.30 -2.45
N GLN A 29 -3.35 21.16 -3.35
CA GLN A 29 -3.65 21.08 -4.78
C GLN A 29 -3.15 19.77 -5.41
N LEU A 30 -1.93 19.34 -5.08
CA LEU A 30 -1.40 18.05 -5.52
C LEU A 30 -2.25 16.89 -5.00
N PHE A 31 -2.59 16.90 -3.70
CA PHE A 31 -3.40 15.86 -3.09
C PHE A 31 -4.82 15.77 -3.68
N GLU A 32 -5.47 16.91 -3.92
CA GLU A 32 -6.77 16.97 -4.60
C GLU A 32 -6.71 16.48 -6.05
N GLN A 33 -5.59 16.69 -6.74
CA GLN A 33 -5.40 16.18 -8.10
C GLN A 33 -5.28 14.65 -8.10
N VAL A 34 -4.49 14.09 -7.19
CA VAL A 34 -4.34 12.64 -7.01
C VAL A 34 -5.68 11.99 -6.70
N THR A 35 -6.37 12.46 -5.66
CA THR A 35 -7.63 11.88 -5.18
C THR A 35 -8.75 11.97 -6.22
N ARG A 36 -8.83 13.09 -6.97
CA ARG A 36 -9.76 13.20 -8.11
C ARG A 36 -9.45 12.22 -9.24
N THR A 37 -8.17 11.98 -9.52
CA THR A 37 -7.75 11.07 -10.60
C THR A 37 -8.13 9.63 -10.30
N ILE A 38 -7.96 9.19 -9.05
CA ILE A 38 -8.34 7.82 -8.62
C ILE A 38 -9.83 7.71 -8.27
N GLY A 39 -10.57 8.81 -8.14
CA GLY A 39 -12.00 8.78 -7.77
C GLY A 39 -12.28 8.59 -6.27
N LEU A 40 -11.30 8.90 -5.42
CA LEU A 40 -11.41 8.77 -3.97
C LEU A 40 -12.10 9.99 -3.34
N ARG A 41 -13.15 9.75 -2.53
CA ARG A 41 -13.91 10.77 -1.80
C ARG A 41 -13.60 10.78 -0.31
N GLU A 42 -13.30 9.61 0.27
CA GLU A 42 -12.95 9.44 1.70
C GLU A 42 -11.49 9.83 1.98
N VAL A 43 -11.16 11.08 1.65
CA VAL A 43 -9.76 11.56 1.61
C VAL A 43 -9.12 11.74 2.97
N TRP A 44 -9.91 11.79 4.06
CA TRP A 44 -9.44 12.07 5.42
C TRP A 44 -8.53 10.98 5.99
N TYR A 45 -8.58 9.76 5.46
CA TYR A 45 -7.69 8.67 5.88
C TYR A 45 -6.30 8.74 5.24
N PHE A 46 -6.14 9.46 4.13
CA PHE A 46 -4.97 9.35 3.28
C PHE A 46 -4.02 10.56 3.38
N GLY A 47 -2.80 10.35 2.94
CA GLY A 47 -1.82 11.41 2.77
C GLY A 47 -0.76 11.06 1.72
N LEU A 48 0.02 12.07 1.34
CA LEU A 48 1.19 11.90 0.48
C LEU A 48 2.44 11.88 1.36
N ARG A 49 3.28 10.87 1.15
CA ARG A 49 4.52 10.66 1.88
C ARG A 49 5.70 10.78 0.92
N PHE A 50 6.75 11.48 1.31
CA PHE A 50 7.94 11.67 0.50
C PHE A 50 9.21 11.45 1.32
N THR A 51 10.33 11.32 0.65
CA THR A 51 11.65 11.28 1.28
C THR A 51 12.28 12.67 1.21
N ASP A 52 12.62 13.23 2.36
CA ASP A 52 13.27 14.52 2.44
C ASP A 52 14.74 14.45 1.97
N ASN A 53 15.39 15.61 1.87
CA ASN A 53 16.79 15.72 1.47
C ASN A 53 17.78 15.04 2.45
N LYS A 54 17.35 14.69 3.66
CA LYS A 54 18.14 13.98 4.68
C LYS A 54 17.85 12.47 4.69
N GLY A 55 16.95 11.97 3.83
CA GLY A 55 16.58 10.57 3.76
C GLY A 55 15.45 10.16 4.72
N TYR A 56 14.88 11.09 5.49
CA TYR A 56 13.76 10.80 6.37
C TYR A 56 12.45 10.80 5.59
N THR A 57 11.55 9.92 6.04
CA THR A 57 10.20 9.84 5.49
C THR A 57 9.30 10.88 6.17
N SER A 58 8.72 11.77 5.37
CA SER A 58 7.86 12.87 5.85
C SER A 58 6.52 12.89 5.13
N TRP A 59 5.49 13.39 5.80
CA TRP A 59 4.17 13.64 5.20
C TRP A 59 4.11 15.02 4.58
N LEU A 60 3.58 15.10 3.36
CA LEU A 60 3.32 16.35 2.67
C LEU A 60 2.28 17.17 3.43
N ARG A 61 2.63 18.42 3.72
CA ARG A 61 1.74 19.38 4.35
C ARG A 61 0.89 20.09 3.33
N SER A 62 -0.41 20.20 3.62
CA SER A 62 -1.41 20.82 2.75
C SER A 62 -1.27 22.35 2.65
N ASP A 63 -0.81 22.99 3.72
CA ASP A 63 -0.68 24.44 3.86
C ASP A 63 0.57 25.03 3.19
N LYS A 64 1.56 24.20 2.87
CA LYS A 64 2.85 24.63 2.29
C LYS A 64 2.95 24.29 0.81
N LYS A 65 3.75 25.07 0.08
CA LYS A 65 4.17 24.74 -1.29
C LYS A 65 4.90 23.40 -1.30
N VAL A 66 4.74 22.64 -2.38
CA VAL A 66 5.40 21.33 -2.50
C VAL A 66 6.93 21.50 -2.44
N VAL A 67 7.47 22.48 -3.17
CA VAL A 67 8.91 22.74 -3.24
C VAL A 67 9.55 23.23 -1.94
N ASP A 68 8.77 23.84 -1.04
CA ASP A 68 9.29 24.45 0.20
C ASP A 68 9.41 23.44 1.36
N GLN A 69 9.18 22.14 1.10
CA GLN A 69 9.09 21.10 2.13
C GLN A 69 10.34 20.19 2.19
N ASN A 70 11.52 20.73 1.86
CA ASN A 70 12.81 20.02 1.89
C ASN A 70 12.80 18.70 1.11
N ILE A 71 12.03 18.63 0.02
CA ILE A 71 11.92 17.44 -0.78
C ILE A 71 13.24 17.22 -1.54
N LYS A 72 13.68 15.96 -1.63
CA LYS A 72 14.84 15.59 -2.43
C LYS A 72 14.53 15.79 -3.92
N LEU A 73 15.00 16.90 -4.47
CA LEU A 73 14.95 17.17 -5.91
C LEU A 73 16.13 16.44 -6.57
N GLN A 74 15.84 15.63 -7.58
CA GLN A 74 16.85 14.95 -8.38
C GLN A 74 16.83 15.55 -9.79
N GLU A 75 18.01 15.86 -10.33
CA GLU A 75 18.08 16.36 -11.70
C GLU A 75 17.55 15.29 -12.67
N ARG A 76 16.60 15.69 -13.53
CA ARG A 76 15.95 14.84 -14.55
C ARG A 76 15.08 13.69 -14.03
N GLN A 77 14.70 13.67 -12.75
CA GLN A 77 13.73 12.70 -12.23
C GLN A 77 12.50 13.39 -11.62
N PRO A 78 11.30 12.80 -11.77
CA PRO A 78 10.11 13.33 -11.14
C PRO A 78 10.21 13.23 -9.62
N ILE A 79 9.55 14.16 -8.93
CA ILE A 79 9.45 14.16 -7.47
C ILE A 79 8.58 12.97 -7.04
N GLN A 80 9.12 12.12 -6.16
CA GLN A 80 8.49 10.88 -5.74
C GLN A 80 7.61 11.07 -4.50
N PHE A 81 6.35 10.72 -4.61
CA PHE A 81 5.42 10.62 -3.48
C PHE A 81 4.80 9.23 -3.41
N HIS A 82 4.45 8.82 -2.20
CA HIS A 82 3.70 7.61 -1.92
C HIS A 82 2.35 8.01 -1.34
N PHE A 83 1.28 7.63 -2.00
CA PHE A 83 -0.08 7.79 -1.49
C PHE A 83 -0.37 6.66 -0.52
N LYS A 84 -0.51 6.98 0.77
CA LYS A 84 -0.65 5.99 1.85
C LYS A 84 -1.76 6.36 2.81
N VAL A 85 -2.34 5.35 3.46
CA VAL A 85 -3.23 5.54 4.61
C VAL A 85 -2.39 6.07 5.78
N LYS A 86 -2.85 7.19 6.35
CA LYS A 86 -2.25 7.88 7.51
C LYS A 86 -3.06 7.64 8.78
N PHE A 87 -4.38 7.59 8.66
CA PHE A 87 -5.30 7.38 9.77
C PHE A 87 -6.17 6.16 9.47
N TYR A 88 -6.40 5.34 10.49
CA TYR A 88 -7.26 4.16 10.38
C TYR A 88 -8.59 4.44 11.12
N PRO A 89 -9.73 3.95 10.59
CA PRO A 89 -11.01 4.03 11.27
C PRO A 89 -11.00 3.18 12.56
N GLU A 90 -11.95 3.45 13.45
CA GLU A 90 -12.19 2.60 14.63
C GLU A 90 -12.92 1.32 14.22
N ASP A 91 -13.89 1.42 13.30
CA ASP A 91 -14.59 0.28 12.72
C ASP A 91 -14.58 0.34 11.18
N VAL A 92 -13.84 -0.59 10.57
CA VAL A 92 -13.71 -0.67 9.11
C VAL A 92 -15.02 -1.02 8.40
N SER A 93 -15.93 -1.76 9.05
CA SER A 93 -17.15 -2.26 8.42
C SER A 93 -18.24 -1.20 8.32
N GLU A 94 -18.26 -0.27 9.28
CA GLU A 94 -19.22 0.83 9.34
C GLU A 94 -18.69 2.11 8.69
N GLU A 95 -17.38 2.38 8.79
CA GLU A 95 -16.81 3.66 8.34
C GLU A 95 -16.34 3.67 6.88
N LEU A 96 -15.85 2.54 6.34
CA LEU A 96 -15.31 2.51 4.97
C LEU A 96 -16.42 2.25 3.96
N VAL A 97 -16.82 3.28 3.23
CA VAL A 97 -17.98 3.20 2.32
C VAL A 97 -17.56 2.85 0.89
N GLN A 98 -16.48 3.42 0.36
CA GLN A 98 -16.09 3.18 -1.03
C GLN A 98 -15.24 1.92 -1.17
N GLU A 99 -15.54 1.10 -2.18
CA GLU A 99 -14.76 -0.09 -2.55
C GLU A 99 -13.28 0.25 -2.78
N LEU A 100 -12.98 1.37 -3.44
CA LEU A 100 -11.61 1.83 -3.64
C LEU A 100 -10.89 2.10 -2.30
N THR A 101 -11.58 2.71 -1.33
CA THR A 101 -11.01 2.97 0.00
C THR A 101 -10.71 1.64 0.68
N GLN A 102 -11.68 0.72 0.71
CA GLN A 102 -11.51 -0.61 1.30
C GLN A 102 -10.34 -1.36 0.64
N HIS A 103 -10.23 -1.31 -0.68
CA HIS A 103 -9.15 -1.93 -1.44
C HIS A 103 -7.78 -1.38 -1.05
N LEU A 104 -7.62 -0.05 -1.02
CA LEU A 104 -6.35 0.58 -0.63
C LEU A 104 -5.99 0.29 0.84
N PHE A 105 -6.96 0.26 1.74
CA PHE A 105 -6.74 -0.16 3.13
C PHE A 105 -6.26 -1.61 3.21
N TYR A 106 -6.95 -2.52 2.52
CA TYR A 106 -6.59 -3.93 2.45
C TYR A 106 -5.15 -4.10 1.95
N LEU A 107 -4.77 -3.45 0.85
CA LEU A 107 -3.41 -3.57 0.30
C LEU A 107 -2.35 -3.07 1.29
N GLN A 108 -2.62 -1.96 1.99
CA GLN A 108 -1.64 -1.42 2.94
C GLN A 108 -1.46 -2.32 4.15
N VAL A 109 -2.56 -2.83 4.71
CA VAL A 109 -2.53 -3.74 5.86
C VAL A 109 -1.91 -5.08 5.48
N LYS A 110 -2.25 -5.61 4.29
CA LYS A 110 -1.64 -6.84 3.74
C LYS A 110 -0.13 -6.69 3.68
N GLU A 111 0.38 -5.62 3.07
CA GLU A 111 1.83 -5.39 2.98
C GLU A 111 2.46 -5.26 4.37
N ALA A 112 1.82 -4.55 5.31
CA ALA A 112 2.33 -4.38 6.67
C ALA A 112 2.39 -5.70 7.48
N VAL A 113 1.44 -6.61 7.27
CA VAL A 113 1.49 -7.96 7.86
C VAL A 113 2.60 -8.79 7.21
N LEU A 114 2.72 -8.72 5.88
CA LEU A 114 3.73 -9.50 5.13
C LEU A 114 5.16 -9.00 5.37
N SER A 115 5.35 -7.70 5.58
CA SER A 115 6.64 -7.06 5.93
C SER A 115 7.04 -7.28 7.39
N GLU A 116 6.14 -7.82 8.21
CA GLU A 116 6.29 -7.99 9.67
C GLU A 116 6.29 -6.66 10.46
N ASP A 117 5.82 -5.57 9.85
CA ASP A 117 5.55 -4.31 10.55
C ASP A 117 4.38 -4.44 11.53
N ILE A 118 3.41 -5.29 11.20
CA ILE A 118 2.30 -5.68 12.08
C ILE A 118 2.48 -7.14 12.48
N TYR A 119 2.51 -7.40 13.79
CA TYR A 119 2.51 -8.76 14.29
C TYR A 119 1.14 -9.41 14.05
N CYS A 120 1.16 -10.60 13.45
CA CYS A 120 -0.02 -11.45 13.29
C CYS A 120 0.31 -12.86 13.79
N SER A 121 -0.61 -13.52 14.50
CA SER A 121 -0.43 -14.92 14.90
C SER A 121 -0.40 -15.84 13.66
N PRO A 122 0.19 -17.05 13.74
CA PRO A 122 0.19 -18.00 12.62
C PRO A 122 -1.22 -18.32 12.12
N GLU A 123 -2.16 -18.57 13.03
CA GLU A 123 -3.55 -18.94 12.72
C GLU A 123 -4.26 -17.80 12.00
N ALA A 124 -4.14 -16.58 12.52
CA ALA A 124 -4.71 -15.40 11.88
C ALA A 124 -4.06 -15.10 10.53
N SER A 125 -2.75 -15.34 10.38
CA SER A 125 -2.06 -15.13 9.10
C SER A 125 -2.57 -16.07 8.00
N VAL A 126 -2.80 -17.34 8.35
CA VAL A 126 -3.38 -18.32 7.42
C VAL A 126 -4.82 -17.95 7.04
N LEU A 127 -5.62 -17.51 8.01
CA LEU A 127 -6.98 -17.05 7.75
C LEU A 127 -6.99 -15.82 6.83
N LEU A 128 -6.16 -14.81 7.10
CA LEU A 128 -6.02 -13.63 6.24
C LEU A 128 -5.55 -13.98 4.83
N ALA A 129 -4.62 -14.95 4.69
CA ALA A 129 -4.19 -15.45 3.39
C ALA A 129 -5.33 -16.08 2.60
N SER A 130 -6.21 -16.84 3.26
CA SER A 130 -7.38 -17.45 2.60
C SER A 130 -8.36 -16.39 2.08
N TYR A 131 -8.63 -15.34 2.85
CA TYR A 131 -9.47 -14.22 2.41
C TYR A 131 -8.80 -13.40 1.29
N ALA A 132 -7.48 -13.23 1.34
CA ALA A 132 -6.73 -12.53 0.28
C ALA A 132 -6.85 -13.26 -1.07
N ILE A 133 -6.73 -14.59 -1.06
CA ILE A 133 -6.91 -15.44 -2.26
C ILE A 133 -8.34 -15.31 -2.77
N GLN A 134 -9.33 -15.43 -1.89
CA GLN A 134 -10.74 -15.29 -2.26
C GLN A 134 -11.02 -13.92 -2.90
N ALA A 135 -10.43 -12.84 -2.37
CA ALA A 135 -10.60 -11.50 -2.91
C ALA A 135 -9.94 -11.31 -4.30
N GLU A 136 -8.89 -12.08 -4.61
CA GLU A 136 -8.11 -11.94 -5.85
C GLU A 136 -8.57 -12.90 -6.95
N TYR A 137 -8.94 -14.13 -6.58
CA TYR A 137 -9.24 -15.21 -7.50
C TYR A 137 -10.72 -15.62 -7.50
N GLY A 138 -11.51 -15.18 -6.51
CA GLY A 138 -12.90 -15.59 -6.36
C GLY A 138 -13.04 -17.00 -5.77
N ASP A 139 -14.16 -17.65 -6.08
CA ASP A 139 -14.49 -18.97 -5.55
C ASP A 139 -13.54 -20.05 -6.09
N TYR A 140 -13.11 -20.96 -5.21
CA TYR A 140 -12.25 -22.08 -5.60
C TYR A 140 -12.99 -23.07 -6.50
N ASP A 141 -12.48 -23.25 -7.71
CA ASP A 141 -12.88 -24.29 -8.65
C ASP A 141 -11.75 -25.35 -8.80
N PRO A 142 -11.97 -26.61 -8.40
CA PRO A 142 -10.97 -27.67 -8.48
C PRO A 142 -10.55 -28.04 -9.91
N ASP A 143 -11.39 -27.74 -10.91
CA ASP A 143 -11.07 -28.01 -12.32
C ASP A 143 -10.12 -26.94 -12.90
N ILE A 144 -10.17 -25.72 -12.35
CA ILE A 144 -9.37 -24.57 -12.77
C ILE A 144 -8.05 -24.47 -11.98
N TYR A 145 -8.10 -24.68 -10.66
CA TYR A 145 -6.96 -24.46 -9.78
C TYR A 145 -6.20 -25.76 -9.46
N GLN A 146 -5.12 -25.98 -10.20
CA GLN A 146 -4.25 -27.14 -10.02
C GLN A 146 -3.31 -27.01 -8.80
N PRO A 147 -2.87 -28.13 -8.20
CA PRO A 147 -1.89 -28.12 -7.12
C PRO A 147 -0.63 -27.31 -7.50
N GLY A 148 -0.24 -26.37 -6.63
CA GLY A 148 0.88 -25.47 -6.89
C GLY A 148 0.51 -24.12 -7.54
N PHE A 149 -0.78 -23.87 -7.81
CA PHE A 149 -1.28 -22.58 -8.31
C PHE A 149 -0.77 -21.37 -7.50
N LEU A 150 -0.71 -21.49 -6.17
CA LEU A 150 -0.29 -20.42 -5.25
C LEU A 150 1.23 -20.35 -5.00
N SER A 151 2.05 -21.09 -5.75
CA SER A 151 3.49 -21.24 -5.43
C SER A 151 4.29 -19.93 -5.55
N ASN A 152 3.82 -19.01 -6.39
CA ASN A 152 4.47 -17.71 -6.60
C ASN A 152 3.94 -16.63 -5.66
N GLU A 153 2.86 -16.90 -4.93
CA GLU A 153 2.19 -15.92 -4.10
C GLU A 153 2.87 -15.71 -2.75
N ARG A 154 3.05 -14.45 -2.36
CA ARG A 154 3.55 -14.09 -1.02
C ARG A 154 2.38 -13.98 -0.06
N LEU A 155 1.89 -15.12 0.39
CA LEU A 155 0.68 -15.20 1.22
C LEU A 155 0.94 -15.05 2.73
N LEU A 156 2.13 -15.44 3.20
CA LEU A 156 2.43 -15.54 4.62
C LEU A 156 3.71 -14.78 5.00
N PRO A 157 3.76 -14.18 6.21
CA PRO A 157 4.97 -13.61 6.77
C PRO A 157 6.10 -14.65 6.84
N LYS A 158 7.36 -14.20 6.71
CA LYS A 158 8.52 -15.11 6.68
C LYS A 158 8.60 -15.95 7.95
N ARG A 159 8.35 -15.32 9.11
CA ARG A 159 8.30 -16.00 10.42
C ARG A 159 7.29 -17.17 10.45
N VAL A 160 6.07 -16.95 9.95
CA VAL A 160 5.01 -17.97 9.95
C VAL A 160 5.37 -19.12 9.01
N ARG A 161 5.91 -18.81 7.82
CA ARG A 161 6.41 -19.83 6.88
C ARG A 161 7.51 -20.70 7.49
N CYS A 162 8.43 -20.09 8.23
CA CYS A 162 9.49 -20.81 8.95
C CYS A 162 8.94 -21.66 10.09
N ASN A 163 8.01 -21.13 10.90
CA ASN A 163 7.42 -21.86 12.03
C ASN A 163 6.52 -23.02 11.60
N LEU A 164 5.76 -22.87 10.51
CA LEU A 164 5.01 -23.98 9.92
C LEU A 164 5.94 -25.05 9.35
N ARG A 165 7.04 -24.67 8.70
CA ARG A 165 8.08 -25.62 8.27
C ARG A 165 8.78 -26.31 9.45
N LEU A 166 9.00 -25.60 10.56
CA LEU A 166 9.57 -26.18 11.79
C LEU A 166 8.60 -27.13 12.47
N SER A 167 7.29 -26.84 12.42
CA SER A 167 6.23 -27.74 12.89
C SER A 167 6.11 -28.97 11.98
N CYS A 168 6.19 -28.79 10.65
CA CYS A 168 6.25 -29.90 9.69
C CYS A 168 7.56 -30.71 9.76
N LYS A 169 8.65 -30.17 10.32
CA LYS A 169 9.84 -30.98 10.64
C LYS A 169 9.63 -31.93 11.82
N PHE A 170 8.64 -31.69 12.68
CA PHE A 170 8.18 -32.66 13.66
C PHE A 170 7.12 -33.62 13.11
N VAL A 171 6.31 -33.20 12.13
CA VAL A 171 5.29 -34.06 11.50
C VAL A 171 5.88 -35.01 10.45
N CYS A 172 6.98 -34.66 9.77
CA CYS A 172 7.70 -35.58 8.88
C CYS A 172 8.58 -36.62 9.62
N ALA A 173 8.59 -36.63 10.95
CA ALA A 173 9.22 -37.68 11.75
C ALA A 173 8.24 -38.78 12.21
N TYR A 174 6.94 -38.63 11.95
CA TYR A 174 5.93 -39.64 12.23
C TYR A 174 4.92 -39.73 11.08
N SER A 175 5.30 -40.41 10.02
CA SER A 175 4.39 -41.34 9.36
C SER A 175 5.18 -42.59 8.95
N PRO A 176 4.60 -43.78 9.16
CA PRO A 176 5.26 -45.07 9.11
C PRO A 176 5.75 -45.48 7.71
#